data_AF-A0A239PAD8-F1
#
_entry.id   AF-A0A239PAD8-F1
#
_cell.length_a   1.000
_cell.length_b   1.000
_cell.length_c   1.000
_cell.angle_alpha   90.00
_cell.angle_beta   90.00
_cell.angle_gamma   90.00
#
_symmetry.space_group_name_H-M   'P 1'
#
loop_
_entity.id
_entity.type
_entity.pdbx_description
1 polymer ?
#
loop_
_entity_poly.entity_id
_entity_poly.type
_entity_poly.pdbx_seq_one_letter_code
_entity_poly.pdbx_strand_id
1 'polypeptide(L)'
;MGWRLLRSRKVGVSAQDAVRQLMALGFMEIRFTAHLVRQDWQSEEPGTSLSRIERMRMIADICHNLPGDFGPRSDRERERRAVESLRFHLRGLAYDDPADRQAAEWVRAQLDAVGYGYLSLLPERVRAQLAQQ
;
A
#
# COMPACT_ATOMS: atom_id res chain seq x y z
N MET A 1 45.32 -2.09 14.47
CA MET A 1 44.64 -1.39 13.37
C MET A 1 43.33 -2.10 13.08
N GLY A 2 42.20 -1.54 13.53
CA GLY A 2 40.89 -2.17 13.47
C GLY A 2 40.18 -1.85 12.16
N TRP A 3 40.02 -2.85 11.30
CA TRP A 3 39.16 -2.77 10.12
C TRP A 3 37.70 -2.81 10.61
N ARG A 4 37.16 -1.62 10.89
CA ARG A 4 35.72 -1.43 11.07
C ARG A 4 35.08 -1.70 9.71
N LEU A 5 34.62 -2.93 9.54
CA LEU A 5 33.69 -3.32 8.49
C LEU A 5 32.53 -2.33 8.51
N LEU A 6 32.53 -1.42 7.53
CA LEU A 6 31.36 -0.69 7.08
C LEU A 6 30.37 -1.73 6.57
N ARG A 7 29.60 -2.31 7.51
CA ARG A 7 28.33 -2.95 7.19
C ARG A 7 27.48 -1.86 6.57
N SER A 8 27.50 -1.78 5.24
CA SER A 8 26.46 -1.14 4.45
C SER A 8 25.17 -1.88 4.76
N ARG A 9 24.50 -1.50 5.85
CA ARG A 9 23.08 -1.77 6.01
C ARG A 9 22.46 -1.14 4.78
N LYS A 10 21.98 -1.96 3.83
CA LYS A 10 20.94 -1.49 2.91
C LYS A 10 19.91 -0.82 3.81
N VAL A 11 19.80 0.51 3.74
CA VAL A 11 18.79 1.25 4.48
C VAL A 11 17.50 0.81 3.82
N GLY A 12 16.84 -0.18 4.42
CA GLY A 12 15.53 -0.61 3.96
C GLY A 12 14.56 0.56 4.06
N VAL A 13 13.59 0.62 3.15
CA VAL A 13 12.51 1.62 3.21
C VAL A 13 11.83 1.50 4.57
N SER A 14 11.66 2.61 5.29
CA SER A 14 10.94 2.62 6.57
C SER A 14 9.44 2.40 6.32
N ALA A 15 8.71 1.94 7.33
CA ALA A 15 7.26 1.80 7.19
C ALA A 15 6.61 3.17 6.96
N GLN A 16 7.14 4.22 7.60
CA GLN A 16 6.68 5.58 7.39
C GLN A 16 6.85 6.04 5.94
N ASP A 17 8.02 5.81 5.33
CA ASP A 17 8.27 6.20 3.94
C ASP A 17 7.44 5.37 2.96
N ALA A 18 7.20 4.10 3.27
CA ALA A 18 6.29 3.26 2.48
C ALA A 18 4.85 3.79 2.52
N VAL A 19 4.35 4.18 3.71
CA VAL A 19 3.01 4.78 3.86
C VAL A 19 2.89 6.12 3.11
N ARG A 20 3.91 6.98 3.19
CA ARG A 20 3.92 8.24 2.42
C ARG A 20 3.86 7.99 0.92
N GLN A 21 4.62 7.02 0.44
CA GLN A 21 4.61 6.64 -0.97
C GLN A 21 3.26 6.05 -1.38
N LEU A 22 2.63 5.20 -0.54
CA LEU A 22 1.28 4.70 -0.80
C LEU A 22 0.27 5.84 -0.95
N MET A 23 0.30 6.85 -0.08
CA MET A 23 -0.57 8.03 -0.19
C MET A 23 -0.32 8.80 -1.50
N ALA A 24 0.94 9.00 -1.89
CA ALA A 24 1.30 9.69 -3.13
C ALA A 24 0.85 8.91 -4.38
N LEU A 25 1.10 7.60 -4.40
CA LEU A 25 0.69 6.70 -5.48
C LEU A 25 -0.84 6.63 -5.60
N GLY A 26 -1.53 6.48 -4.47
CA GLY A 26 -2.99 6.47 -4.44
C GLY A 26 -3.59 7.77 -4.96
N PHE A 27 -3.04 8.92 -4.58
CA PHE A 27 -3.46 10.22 -5.12
C PHE A 27 -3.26 10.32 -6.63
N MET A 28 -2.09 9.92 -7.15
CA MET A 28 -1.81 9.94 -8.58
C MET A 28 -2.75 9.01 -9.35
N GLU A 29 -2.96 7.80 -8.86
CA GLU A 29 -3.82 6.79 -9.50
C GLU A 29 -5.29 7.23 -9.51
N ILE A 30 -5.79 7.81 -8.41
CA ILE A 30 -7.14 8.39 -8.36
C ILE A 30 -7.29 9.50 -9.39
N ARG A 31 -6.31 10.42 -9.50
CA ARG A 31 -6.38 11.53 -10.46
C ARG A 31 -6.35 11.05 -11.91
N PHE A 32 -5.48 10.09 -12.21
CA PHE A 32 -5.39 9.50 -13.54
C PHE A 32 -6.69 8.78 -13.90
N THR A 33 -7.21 7.94 -13.00
CA THR A 33 -8.45 7.20 -13.22
C THR A 33 -9.65 8.12 -13.36
N ALA A 34 -9.72 9.21 -12.59
CA ALA A 34 -10.78 10.21 -12.72
C ALA A 34 -10.77 10.90 -14.08
N HIS A 35 -9.60 11.11 -14.69
CA HIS A 35 -9.50 11.65 -16.04
C HIS A 35 -10.10 10.68 -17.07
N LEU A 36 -9.80 9.39 -16.95
CA LEU A 36 -10.37 8.36 -17.83
C LEU A 36 -11.90 8.25 -17.68
N VAL A 37 -12.41 8.25 -16.45
CA VAL A 37 -13.87 8.21 -16.20
C VAL A 37 -14.58 9.40 -16.85
N ARG A 38 -13.98 10.59 -16.81
CA ARG A 38 -14.54 11.77 -17.49
C ARG A 38 -14.56 11.62 -19.01
N GLN A 39 -13.54 10.98 -19.59
CA GLN A 39 -13.50 10.69 -21.03
C GLN A 39 -14.56 9.64 -21.40
N ASP A 40 -14.69 8.58 -20.60
CA ASP A 40 -15.69 7.54 -20.85
C ASP A 40 -17.11 8.11 -20.84
N TRP A 41 -17.44 9.00 -19.89
CA TRP A 41 -18.76 9.65 -19.82
C TRP A 41 -19.04 10.60 -20.99
N GLN A 42 -18.00 11.03 -21.72
CA GLN A 42 -18.13 11.79 -22.97
C GLN A 42 -18.24 10.86 -24.19
N SER A 43 -18.00 9.57 -24.02
CA SER A 43 -18.11 8.52 -25.04
C SER A 43 -19.36 7.67 -24.82
N GLU A 44 -19.88 7.01 -25.86
CA GLU A 44 -21.11 6.21 -25.77
C GLU A 44 -20.93 4.82 -25.08
N GLU A 45 -19.82 4.59 -24.37
CA GLU A 45 -19.51 3.31 -23.70
C GLU A 45 -19.44 3.42 -22.15
N PRO A 46 -20.58 3.35 -21.44
CA PRO A 46 -20.64 3.55 -19.98
C PRO A 46 -20.13 2.38 -19.12
N GLY A 47 -19.90 1.20 -19.70
CA GLY A 47 -19.63 -0.04 -18.95
C GLY A 47 -18.29 -0.07 -18.21
N THR A 48 -17.28 0.68 -18.66
CA THR A 48 -15.92 0.68 -18.09
C THR A 48 -15.74 1.69 -16.97
N SER A 49 -16.65 2.65 -16.81
CA SER A 49 -16.56 3.70 -15.80
C SER A 49 -16.85 3.20 -14.39
N LEU A 50 -17.75 2.23 -14.23
CA LEU A 50 -18.15 1.73 -12.90
C LEU A 50 -16.98 1.03 -12.19
N SER A 51 -16.27 0.13 -12.85
CA SER A 51 -15.12 -0.58 -12.27
C SER A 51 -13.97 0.38 -11.94
N ARG A 52 -13.78 1.43 -12.74
CA ARG A 52 -12.81 2.52 -12.47
C ARG A 52 -13.19 3.33 -11.23
N ILE A 53 -14.48 3.65 -11.06
CA ILE A 53 -15.00 4.34 -9.86
C ILE A 53 -14.83 3.47 -8.61
N GLU A 54 -15.13 2.17 -8.70
CA GLU A 54 -14.93 1.22 -7.59
C GLU A 54 -13.45 1.14 -7.20
N ARG A 55 -12.55 1.05 -8.17
CA ARG A 55 -11.10 1.10 -7.93
C ARG A 55 -10.67 2.39 -7.23
N MET A 56 -11.18 3.55 -7.68
CA MET A 56 -10.90 4.83 -7.03
C MET A 56 -11.38 4.87 -5.58
N ARG A 57 -12.59 4.34 -5.30
CA ARG A 57 -13.13 4.26 -3.94
C ARG A 57 -12.27 3.39 -3.04
N MET A 58 -11.90 2.19 -3.52
CA MET A 58 -10.99 1.29 -2.80
C MET A 58 -9.67 1.99 -2.44
N ILE A 59 -9.03 2.67 -3.39
CA ILE A 59 -7.76 3.38 -3.14
C ILE A 59 -7.95 4.55 -2.17
N ALA A 60 -9.04 5.29 -2.30
CA ALA A 60 -9.36 6.40 -1.40
C ALA A 60 -9.58 5.90 0.03
N ASP A 61 -10.30 4.79 0.21
CA ASP A 61 -10.52 4.16 1.51
C ASP A 61 -9.21 3.69 2.14
N ILE A 62 -8.31 3.09 1.35
CA ILE A 62 -6.96 2.75 1.84
C ILE A 62 -6.24 4.00 2.31
N CYS A 63 -6.15 5.04 1.47
CA CYS A 63 -5.42 6.27 1.80
C CYS A 63 -6.01 7.00 3.02
N HIS A 64 -7.33 6.97 3.20
CA HIS A 64 -7.99 7.57 4.35
C HIS A 64 -7.63 6.89 5.68
N ASN A 65 -7.32 5.59 5.63
CA ASN A 65 -6.95 4.79 6.79
C ASN A 65 -5.43 4.71 7.04
N LEU A 66 -4.62 5.32 6.16
CA LEU A 66 -3.18 5.46 6.36
C LEU A 66 -2.88 6.60 7.35
N PRO A 67 -1.87 6.44 8.24
CA PRO A 67 -1.50 7.50 9.16
C PRO A 67 -0.87 8.67 8.41
N GLY A 68 -1.45 9.86 8.56
CA GLY A 68 -0.87 11.10 8.07
C GLY A 68 0.33 11.58 8.91
N ASP A 69 1.11 12.52 8.35
CA ASP A 69 2.33 13.04 8.97
C ASP A 69 2.09 13.98 10.18
N PHE A 70 0.86 14.45 10.38
CA PHE A 70 0.54 15.50 11.37
C PHE A 70 0.16 14.99 12.77
N GLY A 71 0.08 13.67 12.99
CA GLY A 71 -0.42 13.11 14.26
C GLY A 71 0.62 12.99 15.38
N PRO A 72 1.64 12.12 15.27
CA PRO A 72 2.56 11.84 16.37
C PRO A 72 3.79 12.75 16.39
N ARG A 73 4.22 13.17 17.59
CA ARG A 73 5.39 14.06 17.77
C ARG A 73 6.75 13.36 17.61
N SER A 74 6.84 12.04 17.81
CA SER A 74 8.10 11.28 17.71
C SER A 74 8.16 10.36 16.50
N ASP A 75 9.34 10.23 15.89
CA ASP A 75 9.58 9.31 14.76
C ASP A 75 9.24 7.86 15.11
N ARG A 76 9.53 7.45 16.34
CA ARG A 76 9.25 6.08 16.80
C ARG A 76 7.76 5.75 16.81
N GLU A 77 6.93 6.70 17.24
CA GLU A 77 5.47 6.51 17.24
C GLU A 77 4.90 6.58 15.82
N ARG A 78 5.46 7.44 14.95
CA ARG A 78 5.10 7.48 13.52
C ARG A 78 5.38 6.14 12.84
N GLU A 79 6.57 5.58 13.06
CA GLU A 79 6.95 4.29 12.51
C GLU A 79 6.06 3.15 13.04
N ARG A 80 5.78 3.13 14.36
CA ARG A 80 4.89 2.12 14.96
C ARG A 80 3.50 2.15 14.33
N ARG A 81 2.91 3.33 14.18
CA ARG A 81 1.59 3.49 13.55
C ARG A 81 1.60 3.10 12.07
N ALA A 82 2.67 3.44 11.34
CA ALA A 82 2.83 3.02 9.96
C ALA A 82 2.87 1.49 9.85
N VAL A 83 3.67 0.81 10.68
CA VAL A 83 3.71 -0.65 10.75
C VAL A 83 2.34 -1.26 11.07
N GLU A 84 1.62 -0.70 12.04
CA GLU A 84 0.28 -1.17 12.43
C GLU A 84 -0.74 -1.00 11.30
N SER A 85 -0.72 0.14 10.60
CA SER A 85 -1.59 0.40 9.46
C SER A 85 -1.26 -0.52 8.27
N LEU A 86 0.01 -0.73 7.95
CA LEU A 86 0.42 -1.67 6.91
C LEU A 86 -0.02 -3.11 7.24
N ARG A 87 0.16 -3.54 8.51
CA ARG A 87 -0.34 -4.85 8.96
C ARG A 87 -1.85 -4.95 8.83
N PHE A 88 -2.58 -3.90 9.18
CA PHE A 88 -4.03 -3.84 9.04
C PHE A 88 -4.45 -3.96 7.58
N HIS A 89 -3.83 -3.25 6.64
CA HIS A 89 -4.21 -3.34 5.22
C HIS A 89 -3.82 -4.68 4.59
N LEU A 90 -2.69 -5.26 4.99
CA LEU A 90 -2.24 -6.55 4.44
C LEU A 90 -3.00 -7.76 5.00
N ARG A 91 -3.80 -7.60 6.05
CA ARG A 91 -4.57 -8.71 6.64
C ARG A 91 -5.56 -9.32 5.66
N GLY A 92 -6.05 -8.54 4.67
CA GLY A 92 -6.97 -9.00 3.64
C GLY A 92 -6.43 -10.17 2.81
N LEU A 93 -5.09 -10.32 2.70
CA LEU A 93 -4.46 -11.48 2.07
C LEU A 93 -4.76 -12.80 2.81
N ALA A 94 -5.14 -12.73 4.08
CA ALA A 94 -5.42 -13.89 4.92
C ALA A 94 -6.93 -14.22 5.04
N TYR A 95 -7.80 -13.40 4.45
CA TYR A 95 -9.26 -13.52 4.53
C TYR A 95 -9.88 -13.91 3.19
N ASP A 96 -11.10 -14.44 3.24
CA ASP A 96 -11.86 -14.93 2.07
C ASP A 96 -12.81 -13.88 1.47
N ASP A 97 -12.82 -12.66 2.01
CA ASP A 97 -13.56 -11.54 1.41
C ASP A 97 -12.82 -11.03 0.16
N PRO A 98 -13.45 -11.06 -1.04
CA PRO A 98 -12.80 -10.65 -2.28
C PRO A 98 -12.40 -9.16 -2.31
N ALA A 99 -13.18 -8.28 -1.68
CA ALA A 99 -12.89 -6.84 -1.67
C ALA A 99 -11.70 -6.53 -0.76
N ASP A 100 -11.65 -7.13 0.43
CA ASP A 100 -10.51 -7.01 1.34
C ASP A 100 -9.24 -7.60 0.71
N ARG A 101 -9.36 -8.72 0.00
CA ARG A 101 -8.23 -9.33 -0.72
C ARG A 101 -7.72 -8.42 -1.83
N GLN A 102 -8.60 -7.85 -2.64
CA GLN A 102 -8.24 -6.93 -3.71
C GLN A 102 -7.52 -5.68 -3.18
N ALA A 103 -8.02 -5.09 -2.09
CA ALA A 103 -7.39 -3.97 -1.43
C ALA A 103 -5.99 -4.33 -0.90
N ALA A 104 -5.86 -5.49 -0.26
CA ALA A 104 -4.58 -5.97 0.28
C ALA A 104 -3.57 -6.32 -0.83
N GLU A 105 -4.03 -6.87 -1.95
CA GLU A 105 -3.21 -7.12 -3.14
C GLU A 105 -2.71 -5.83 -3.79
N TRP A 106 -3.55 -4.79 -3.86
CA TRP A 106 -3.12 -3.48 -4.33
C TRP A 106 -2.02 -2.91 -3.42
N VAL A 107 -2.22 -2.92 -2.08
CA VAL A 107 -1.20 -2.46 -1.13
C VAL A 107 0.09 -3.27 -1.28
N ARG A 108 -0.01 -4.59 -1.38
CA ARG A 108 1.15 -5.49 -1.58
C ARG A 108 1.95 -5.09 -2.82
N ALA A 109 1.29 -4.94 -3.97
CA ALA A 109 1.93 -4.59 -5.22
C ALA A 109 2.65 -3.24 -5.14
N GLN A 110 2.06 -2.24 -4.47
CA GLN A 110 2.72 -0.96 -4.26
C GLN A 110 3.93 -1.08 -3.31
N LEU A 111 3.83 -1.88 -2.24
CA LEU A 111 4.94 -2.12 -1.31
C LEU A 111 6.11 -2.83 -1.99
N ASP A 112 5.83 -3.79 -2.87
CA ASP A 112 6.84 -4.44 -3.73
C ASP A 112 7.52 -3.42 -4.65
N ALA A 113 6.75 -2.55 -5.31
CA ALA A 113 7.27 -1.53 -6.21
C ALA A 113 8.20 -0.51 -5.52
N VAL A 114 7.91 -0.15 -4.27
CA VAL A 114 8.76 0.76 -3.47
C VAL A 114 9.87 0.02 -2.72
N GLY A 115 9.93 -1.32 -2.81
CA GLY A 115 10.96 -2.14 -2.16
C GLY A 115 10.84 -2.25 -0.64
N TYR A 116 9.64 -2.12 -0.08
CA TYR A 116 9.39 -2.29 1.35
C TYR A 116 9.22 -3.78 1.71
N GLY A 117 10.02 -4.26 2.66
CA GLY A 117 10.00 -5.67 3.10
C GLY A 117 8.82 -5.99 4.04
N TYR A 118 7.61 -6.16 3.49
CA TYR A 118 6.39 -6.39 4.28
C TYR A 118 6.20 -7.83 4.77
N LEU A 119 7.00 -8.80 4.30
CA LEU A 119 6.79 -10.22 4.63
C LEU A 119 6.74 -10.47 6.15
N SER A 120 7.53 -9.75 6.95
CA SER A 120 7.50 -9.87 8.42
C SER A 120 6.20 -9.40 9.07
N LEU A 121 5.33 -8.69 8.34
CA LEU A 121 4.03 -8.22 8.81
C LEU A 121 2.92 -9.25 8.59
N LEU A 122 3.17 -10.27 7.77
CA LEU A 122 2.17 -11.25 7.37
C LEU A 122 2.11 -12.45 8.32
N PRO A 123 0.93 -13.08 8.48
CA PRO A 123 0.82 -14.39 9.12
C PRO A 123 1.66 -15.44 8.39
N GLU A 124 2.19 -16.42 9.13
CA GLU A 124 3.09 -17.44 8.58
C GLU A 124 2.48 -18.21 7.40
N ARG A 125 1.20 -18.58 7.48
CA ARG A 125 0.47 -19.25 6.40
C ARG A 125 0.49 -18.46 5.08
N VAL A 126 0.36 -17.14 5.17
CA VAL A 126 0.33 -16.25 3.98
C VAL A 126 1.73 -16.12 3.41
N ARG A 127 2.76 -15.98 4.27
CA ARG A 127 4.16 -15.97 3.81
C ARG A 127 4.53 -17.24 3.06
N ALA A 128 4.12 -18.40 3.58
CA ALA A 128 4.38 -19.69 2.95
C ALA A 128 3.70 -19.80 1.58
N GLN A 129 2.47 -19.33 1.45
CA GLN A 129 1.75 -19.29 0.17
C GLN A 129 2.44 -18.37 -0.85
N LEU A 130 2.85 -17.17 -0.44
CA LEU A 130 3.54 -16.23 -1.34
C LEU A 130 4.92 -16.70 -1.76
N ALA A 131 5.61 -17.51 -0.95
CA ALA A 131 6.91 -18.08 -1.31
C ALA A 131 6.84 -19.21 -2.35
N GLN A 132 5.64 -19.72 -2.65
CA GLN A 132 5.39 -20.77 -3.64
C GLN A 132 4.94 -20.21 -5.01
N GLN A 133 4.76 -18.89 -5.11
CA GLN A 133 4.38 -18.16 -6.34
C GLN A 133 5.62 -17.59 -7.03
#